data_AF-A0A2N5S4D9-F1
#
_entry.id   AF-A0A2N5S4D9-F1
#
_cell.length_a   1.000
_cell.length_b   1.000
_cell.length_c   1.000
_cell.angle_alpha   90.00
_cell.angle_beta   90.00
_cell.angle_gamma   90.00
#
_symmetry.space_group_name_H-M   'P 1'
#
loop_
_entity.id
_entity.type
_entity.pdbx_description
1 polymer ?
#
loop_
_entity_poly.entity_id
_entity_poly.type
_entity_poly.pdbx_seq_one_letter_code
_entity_poly.pdbx_strand_id
1 'polypeptide(L)'
;MFLQSVSNAPQGNMYGKLITPSFVHCSGLEGSGLEDIELNLETNTALNNGFKASSTYFLAGLLMTATDGTAPTPTYVGLGATQIFDGSNSAPNLSNRTAIVGLGHVVSRQEVSCQSRELGVRLEVIVAHNDWDGENKVHKRFLAKYVVPGTKNLIKTHLLYQIGQELQLFGTLVDF
;
A
#
# COMPACT_ATOMS: atom_id res chain seq x y z
N MET A 1 -19.77 -9.29 -2.31
CA MET A 1 -20.28 -9.72 -0.98
C MET A 1 -19.08 -9.67 -0.04
N PHE A 2 -19.02 -8.70 0.87
CA PHE A 2 -17.83 -8.50 1.71
C PHE A 2 -17.78 -9.56 2.81
N LEU A 3 -16.68 -10.30 2.87
CA LEU A 3 -16.48 -11.43 3.78
C LEU A 3 -16.02 -10.95 5.16
N GLN A 4 -16.36 -11.70 6.21
CA GLN A 4 -15.83 -11.48 7.55
C GLN A 4 -14.35 -11.86 7.64
N SER A 5 -13.63 -11.28 8.60
CA SER A 5 -12.29 -11.75 8.97
C SER A 5 -12.31 -13.24 9.29
N VAL A 6 -11.32 -13.97 8.79
CA VAL A 6 -11.11 -15.39 9.06
C VAL A 6 -9.86 -15.59 9.91
N SER A 7 -9.84 -16.65 10.71
CA SER A 7 -8.71 -17.02 11.57
C SER A 7 -8.25 -18.42 11.24
N ASN A 8 -6.93 -18.64 11.29
CA ASN A 8 -6.32 -19.97 11.24
C ASN A 8 -5.96 -20.53 12.63
N ALA A 9 -6.39 -19.85 13.70
CA ALA A 9 -6.07 -20.26 15.06
C ALA A 9 -6.70 -21.62 15.42
N PRO A 10 -5.98 -22.50 16.14
CA PRO A 10 -6.54 -23.74 16.66
C PRO A 10 -7.81 -23.53 17.48
N GLN A 11 -8.71 -24.51 17.45
CA GLN A 11 -9.95 -24.47 18.23
C GLN A 11 -9.64 -24.27 19.72
N GLY A 12 -10.30 -23.30 20.35
CA GLY A 12 -10.10 -22.94 21.76
C GLY A 12 -9.08 -21.83 22.01
N ASN A 13 -8.31 -21.41 21.00
CA ASN A 13 -7.43 -20.25 21.13
C ASN A 13 -8.22 -18.93 20.98
N MET A 14 -7.93 -17.98 21.86
CA MET A 14 -8.50 -16.62 21.81
C MET A 14 -7.65 -15.64 20.99
N TYR A 15 -6.44 -16.04 20.60
CA TYR A 15 -5.48 -15.21 19.84
C TYR A 15 -4.97 -15.98 18.63
N GLY A 16 -4.68 -15.25 17.56
CA GLY A 16 -4.06 -15.80 16.36
C GLY A 16 -3.99 -14.81 15.22
N LYS A 17 -3.63 -15.32 14.04
CA LYS A 17 -3.57 -14.54 12.81
C LYS A 17 -4.98 -14.37 12.26
N LEU A 18 -5.43 -13.13 12.15
CA LEU A 18 -6.63 -12.74 11.43
C LEU A 18 -6.25 -12.33 10.01
N ILE A 19 -6.96 -12.91 9.04
CA ILE A 19 -6.91 -12.53 7.64
C ILE A 19 -8.24 -11.86 7.32
N THR A 20 -8.19 -10.63 6.86
CA THR A 20 -9.40 -9.85 6.54
C THR A 20 -9.39 -9.51 5.06
N PRO A 21 -10.29 -10.11 4.27
CA PRO A 21 -10.52 -9.70 2.89
C PRO A 21 -10.89 -8.22 2.85
N SER A 22 -10.22 -7.45 2.01
CA SER A 22 -10.36 -5.99 1.94
C SER A 22 -10.02 -5.51 0.54
N PHE A 23 -10.11 -4.21 0.30
CA PHE A 23 -9.68 -3.60 -0.94
C PHE A 23 -9.12 -2.21 -0.65
N VAL A 24 -8.31 -1.70 -1.57
CA VAL A 24 -7.88 -0.31 -1.61
C VAL A 24 -8.39 0.34 -2.88
N HIS A 25 -8.85 1.59 -2.78
CA HIS A 25 -9.32 2.34 -3.93
C HIS A 25 -8.12 3.00 -4.64
N CYS A 26 -7.81 2.50 -5.82
CA CYS A 26 -6.75 2.99 -6.67
C CYS A 26 -7.37 3.45 -7.99
N SER A 27 -7.04 4.66 -8.43
CA SER A 27 -7.56 5.24 -9.67
C SER A 27 -6.51 5.41 -10.77
N GLY A 28 -5.34 4.79 -10.57
CA GLY A 28 -4.20 4.96 -11.44
C GLY A 28 -3.61 6.37 -11.37
N LEU A 29 -2.55 6.60 -12.15
CA LEU A 29 -1.81 7.86 -12.17
C LEU A 29 -2.62 9.04 -12.74
N GLU A 30 -3.57 8.76 -13.63
CA GLU A 30 -4.39 9.78 -14.32
C GLU A 30 -5.81 9.89 -13.74
N GLY A 31 -6.14 9.10 -12.70
CA GLY A 31 -7.45 9.13 -12.05
C GLY A 31 -8.60 8.63 -12.94
N SER A 32 -8.28 7.92 -14.02
CA SER A 32 -9.23 7.52 -15.06
C SER A 32 -9.90 6.16 -14.83
N GLY A 33 -9.36 5.34 -13.93
CA GLY A 33 -10.02 4.11 -13.44
C GLY A 33 -10.59 4.36 -12.05
N LEU A 34 -11.71 3.75 -11.69
CA LEU A 34 -11.99 3.46 -10.28
C LEU A 34 -11.80 1.96 -10.17
N GLU A 35 -10.68 1.54 -9.58
CA GLU A 35 -10.40 0.13 -9.37
C GLU A 35 -10.30 -0.16 -7.87
N ASP A 36 -11.16 -1.08 -7.43
CA ASP A 36 -11.07 -1.68 -6.12
C ASP A 36 -10.05 -2.81 -6.22
N ILE A 37 -8.82 -2.54 -5.76
CA ILE A 37 -7.79 -3.57 -5.76
C ILE A 37 -7.99 -4.43 -4.51
N GLU A 38 -8.51 -5.64 -4.72
CA GLU A 38 -8.71 -6.63 -3.66
C GLU A 38 -7.37 -7.07 -3.06
N LEU A 39 -7.32 -7.14 -1.74
CA LEU A 39 -6.17 -7.62 -0.99
C LEU A 39 -6.60 -8.26 0.33
N ASN A 40 -5.67 -8.98 0.95
CA ASN A 40 -5.86 -9.53 2.29
C ASN A 40 -5.04 -8.75 3.30
N LEU A 41 -5.71 -8.25 4.34
CA LEU A 41 -5.05 -7.63 5.48
C LEU A 41 -4.76 -8.67 6.55
N GLU A 42 -3.56 -8.63 7.11
CA GLU A 42 -3.14 -9.58 8.14
C GLU A 42 -2.76 -8.89 9.45
N THR A 43 -3.15 -9.50 10.58
CA THR A 43 -2.66 -9.08 11.89
C THR A 43 -2.69 -10.25 12.88
N ASN A 44 -1.83 -10.21 13.89
CA ASN A 44 -1.89 -11.13 15.02
C ASN A 44 -2.58 -10.44 16.19
N THR A 45 -3.77 -10.90 16.56
CA THR A 45 -4.60 -10.25 17.58
C THR A 45 -5.59 -11.23 18.21
N ALA A 46 -6.41 -10.74 19.15
CA ALA A 46 -7.52 -11.52 19.69
C ALA A 46 -8.59 -11.76 18.60
N LEU A 47 -9.15 -12.96 18.53
CA LEU A 47 -10.02 -13.35 17.41
C LEU A 47 -11.33 -12.54 17.32
N ASN A 48 -11.73 -11.90 18.43
CA ASN A 48 -12.88 -11.00 18.48
C ASN A 48 -12.58 -9.56 18.01
N ASN A 49 -11.32 -9.25 17.69
CA ASN A 49 -10.92 -7.94 17.14
C ASN A 49 -11.06 -7.86 15.61
N GLY A 50 -11.77 -8.81 14.99
CA GLY A 50 -12.07 -8.78 13.56
C GLY A 50 -12.85 -7.54 13.15
N PHE A 51 -12.67 -7.12 11.89
CA PHE A 51 -13.38 -5.96 11.37
C PHE A 51 -14.83 -6.28 11.03
N LYS A 52 -15.69 -5.28 11.21
CA LYS A 52 -17.08 -5.37 10.80
C LYS A 52 -17.15 -5.35 9.27
N ALA A 53 -17.92 -6.26 8.69
CA ALA A 53 -18.17 -6.28 7.25
C ALA A 53 -18.77 -4.94 6.78
N SER A 54 -18.43 -4.55 5.55
CA SER A 54 -18.94 -3.32 4.90
C SER A 54 -18.63 -2.03 5.67
N SER A 55 -17.53 -1.99 6.41
CA SER A 55 -17.07 -0.82 7.17
C SER A 55 -15.69 -0.38 6.70
N THR A 56 -15.38 0.91 6.84
CA THR A 56 -14.09 1.49 6.48
C THR A 56 -13.29 1.80 7.73
N TYR A 57 -12.01 1.41 7.72
CA TYR A 57 -11.10 1.58 8.84
C TYR A 57 -9.88 2.41 8.43
N PHE A 58 -9.42 3.26 9.35
CA PHE A 58 -8.09 3.83 9.32
C PHE A 58 -7.13 2.81 9.93
N LEU A 59 -6.08 2.47 9.19
CA LEU A 59 -5.10 1.47 9.58
C LEU A 59 -3.69 2.00 9.37
N ALA A 60 -2.81 1.69 10.31
CA ALA A 60 -1.38 1.79 10.13
C ALA A 60 -0.80 0.39 9.98
N GLY A 61 0.08 0.20 9.01
CA GLY A 61 0.59 -1.11 8.67
C GLY A 61 1.86 -1.06 7.84
N LEU A 62 2.35 -2.25 7.54
CA LEU A 62 3.50 -2.50 6.69
C LEU A 62 3.05 -3.20 5.41
N LEU A 63 3.49 -2.66 4.28
CA LEU A 63 3.30 -3.23 2.96
C LEU A 63 4.61 -3.87 2.51
N MET A 64 4.65 -5.19 2.47
CA MET A 64 5.73 -5.94 1.83
C MET A 64 5.16 -6.65 0.60
N THR A 65 5.75 -6.39 -0.57
CA THR A 65 5.37 -7.08 -1.81
C THR A 65 6.26 -8.30 -1.99
N ALA A 66 5.71 -9.36 -2.59
CA ALA A 66 6.51 -10.49 -3.00
C ALA A 66 7.16 -10.19 -4.36
N THR A 67 8.38 -10.68 -4.57
CA THR A 67 9.08 -10.51 -5.85
C THR A 67 8.58 -11.44 -6.96
N ASP A 68 7.63 -12.33 -6.64
CA ASP A 68 7.07 -13.34 -7.53
C ASP A 68 5.80 -12.87 -8.28
N GLY A 69 5.42 -11.60 -8.10
CA GLY A 69 4.24 -11.02 -8.74
C GLY A 69 2.92 -11.34 -8.03
N THR A 70 2.96 -11.97 -6.85
CA THR A 70 1.75 -12.11 -6.02
C THR A 70 1.34 -10.76 -5.43
N ALA A 71 0.03 -10.56 -5.27
CA ALA A 71 -0.52 -9.36 -4.65
C ALA A 71 0.05 -9.19 -3.24
N PRO A 72 0.45 -7.98 -2.84
CA PRO A 72 1.00 -7.77 -1.53
C PRO A 72 -0.05 -8.02 -0.45
N THR A 73 0.42 -8.49 0.69
CA THR A 73 -0.41 -8.78 1.85
C THR A 73 -0.02 -7.81 2.96
N PRO A 74 -0.71 -6.67 3.11
CA PRO A 74 -0.36 -5.69 4.11
C PRO A 74 -0.62 -6.26 5.51
N THR A 75 0.37 -6.10 6.38
CA THR A 75 0.20 -6.38 7.81
C THR A 75 -0.17 -5.09 8.53
N TYR A 76 -1.10 -5.13 9.49
CA TYR A 76 -1.53 -3.93 10.20
C TYR A 76 -1.43 -4.07 11.72
N VAL A 77 -1.31 -2.93 12.39
CA VAL A 77 -1.26 -2.85 13.85
C VAL A 77 -2.68 -2.69 14.39
N GLY A 78 -3.22 -3.74 15.00
CA GLY A 78 -4.60 -3.76 15.48
C GLY A 78 -4.93 -2.69 16.53
N LEU A 79 -3.97 -2.28 17.36
CA LEU A 79 -4.17 -1.26 18.40
C LEU A 79 -4.51 0.12 17.84
N GLY A 80 -4.10 0.42 16.60
CA GLY A 80 -4.36 1.70 15.93
C GLY A 80 -5.58 1.70 15.01
N ALA A 81 -6.29 0.57 14.88
CA ALA A 81 -7.41 0.46 13.95
C ALA A 81 -8.61 1.28 14.43
N THR A 82 -9.03 2.25 13.62
CA THR A 82 -10.16 3.13 13.95
C THR A 82 -11.22 3.05 12.86
N GLN A 83 -12.44 2.67 13.21
CA GLN A 83 -13.55 2.68 12.27
C GLN A 83 -13.92 4.13 11.92
N ILE A 84 -13.90 4.47 10.64
CA ILE A 84 -14.22 5.82 10.14
C ILE A 84 -15.64 5.84 9.56
N PHE A 85 -16.06 4.76 8.91
CA PHE A 85 -17.39 4.62 8.32
C PHE A 85 -17.99 3.24 8.62
N ASP A 86 -19.29 3.21 8.90
CA ASP A 86 -20.04 2.01 9.26
C ASP A 86 -20.91 1.45 8.11
N GLY A 87 -20.76 2.02 6.91
CA GLY A 87 -21.49 1.63 5.71
C GLY A 87 -22.92 2.17 5.61
N SER A 88 -23.40 2.96 6.58
CA SER A 88 -24.78 3.49 6.59
C SER A 88 -24.99 4.69 5.66
N ASN A 89 -23.91 5.42 5.34
CA ASN A 89 -23.92 6.61 4.49
C ASN A 89 -23.03 6.40 3.25
N SER A 90 -23.17 7.28 2.25
CA SER A 90 -22.24 7.35 1.11
C SER A 90 -20.80 7.51 1.62
N ALA A 91 -19.95 6.51 1.38
CA ALA A 91 -18.55 6.59 1.74
C ALA A 91 -17.88 7.76 1.01
N PRO A 92 -16.91 8.47 1.64
CA PRO A 92 -16.13 9.49 0.96
C PRO A 92 -15.33 8.85 -0.18
N ASN A 93 -14.98 9.65 -1.19
CA ASN A 93 -14.06 9.21 -2.22
C ASN A 93 -12.65 9.06 -1.62
N LEU A 94 -12.19 7.82 -1.48
CA LEU A 94 -10.88 7.45 -0.94
C LEU A 94 -9.89 7.01 -2.04
N SER A 95 -10.19 7.27 -3.30
CA SER A 95 -9.31 6.94 -4.43
C SER A 95 -7.95 7.62 -4.28
N ASN A 96 -6.87 6.84 -4.41
CA ASN A 96 -5.49 7.30 -4.27
C ASN A 96 -5.20 8.01 -2.94
N ARG A 97 -5.90 7.65 -1.86
CA ARG A 97 -5.72 8.25 -0.52
C ARG A 97 -4.89 7.40 0.44
N THR A 98 -4.47 6.20 0.04
CA THR A 98 -3.59 5.36 0.86
C THR A 98 -2.20 5.97 0.90
N ALA A 99 -1.82 6.54 2.04
CA ALA A 99 -0.48 7.11 2.23
C ALA A 99 0.57 6.00 2.41
N ILE A 100 1.72 6.18 1.77
CA ILE A 100 2.88 5.29 1.87
C ILE A 100 4.09 6.12 2.32
N VAL A 101 4.86 5.55 3.24
CA VAL A 101 6.19 6.03 3.60
C VAL A 101 7.17 4.89 3.42
N GLY A 102 8.23 5.12 2.65
CA GLY A 102 9.20 4.08 2.32
C GLY A 102 10.63 4.58 2.39
N LEU A 103 11.49 3.82 3.07
CA LEU A 103 12.95 4.01 3.06
C LEU A 103 13.57 2.99 2.11
N GLY A 104 14.43 3.43 1.22
CA GLY A 104 15.09 2.53 0.27
C GLY A 104 16.15 3.23 -0.55
N HIS A 105 16.72 2.51 -1.51
CA HIS A 105 17.67 3.07 -2.46
C HIS A 105 17.21 2.88 -3.91
N VAL A 106 17.56 3.83 -4.76
CA VAL A 106 17.21 3.78 -6.18
C VAL A 106 18.01 2.68 -6.89
N VAL A 107 17.30 1.79 -7.58
CA VAL A 107 17.88 0.73 -8.41
C VAL A 107 17.85 1.11 -9.88
N SER A 108 16.75 1.73 -10.32
CA SER A 108 16.55 2.14 -11.71
C SER A 108 15.78 3.44 -11.76
N ARG A 109 16.01 4.23 -12.81
CA ARG A 109 15.25 5.45 -13.12
C ARG A 109 15.05 5.56 -14.62
N GLN A 110 13.90 6.07 -15.02
CA GLN A 110 13.58 6.34 -16.42
C GLN A 110 12.69 7.58 -16.52
N GLU A 111 13.08 8.51 -17.39
CA GLU A 111 12.20 9.61 -17.79
C GLU A 111 11.20 9.12 -18.83
N VAL A 112 9.93 9.42 -18.60
CA VAL A 112 8.82 8.99 -19.46
C VAL A 112 8.04 10.23 -19.88
N SER A 113 7.94 10.47 -21.18
CA SER A 113 7.13 11.54 -21.74
C SER A 113 5.64 11.25 -21.56
N CYS A 114 4.92 12.12 -20.88
CA CYS A 114 3.47 12.04 -20.79
C CYS A 114 2.81 12.70 -22.01
N GLN A 115 1.72 12.11 -22.52
CA GLN A 115 0.93 12.71 -23.59
C GLN A 115 0.13 13.94 -23.11
N SER A 116 -0.16 14.02 -21.81
CA SER A 116 -0.79 15.18 -21.19
C SER A 116 0.20 16.34 -21.06
N ARG A 117 -0.14 17.47 -21.69
CA ARG A 117 0.63 18.73 -21.64
C ARG A 117 0.83 19.28 -20.22
N GLU A 118 -0.01 18.89 -19.26
CA GLU A 118 0.07 19.39 -17.88
C GLU A 118 1.04 18.62 -17.00
N LEU A 119 1.30 17.35 -17.30
CA LEU A 119 2.11 16.45 -16.47
C LEU A 119 3.60 16.45 -16.83
N GLY A 120 3.96 16.99 -18.00
CA GLY A 120 5.35 17.08 -18.45
C GLY A 120 6.02 15.71 -18.58
N VAL A 121 7.36 15.68 -18.50
CA VAL A 121 8.13 14.44 -18.38
C VAL A 121 8.04 13.96 -16.94
N ARG A 122 7.49 12.77 -16.71
CA ARG A 122 7.47 12.15 -15.38
C ARG A 122 8.71 11.27 -15.20
N LEU A 123 9.16 11.11 -13.96
CA LEU A 123 10.24 10.19 -13.63
C LEU A 123 9.66 8.94 -13.00
N GLU A 124 9.93 7.79 -13.60
CA GLU A 124 9.63 6.49 -13.02
C GLU A 124 10.90 5.95 -12.37
N VAL A 125 10.80 5.56 -11.11
CA VAL A 125 11.93 5.13 -10.29
C VAL A 125 11.61 3.79 -9.65
N ILE A 126 12.51 2.82 -9.79
CA ILE A 126 12.44 1.57 -9.04
C ILE A 126 13.31 1.71 -7.81
N VAL A 127 12.70 1.53 -6.64
CA VAL A 127 13.37 1.62 -5.34
C VAL A 127 13.36 0.24 -4.71
N ALA A 128 14.53 -0.18 -4.23
CA ALA A 128 14.64 -1.38 -3.42
C ALA A 128 14.42 -1.02 -1.95
N HIS A 129 13.44 -1.68 -1.36
CA HIS A 129 13.16 -1.67 0.06
C HIS A 129 13.66 -2.96 0.68
N ASN A 130 14.11 -2.88 1.92
CA ASN A 130 14.49 -4.04 2.72
C ASN A 130 13.77 -3.94 4.05
N ASP A 131 13.06 -5.00 4.43
CA ASP A 131 12.39 -5.08 5.72
C ASP A 131 12.53 -6.48 6.31
N TRP A 132 12.17 -6.61 7.59
CA TRP A 132 12.16 -7.87 8.31
C TRP A 132 10.79 -8.53 8.23
N ASP A 133 10.72 -9.70 7.59
CA ASP A 133 9.54 -10.55 7.66
C ASP A 133 9.53 -11.30 8.99
N GLY A 134 8.69 -10.86 9.93
CA GLY A 134 8.56 -11.48 11.24
C GLY A 134 8.00 -12.90 11.24
N GLU A 135 7.23 -13.28 10.21
CA GLU A 135 6.61 -14.60 10.09
C GLU A 135 7.64 -15.62 9.59
N ASN A 136 8.31 -15.31 8.48
CA ASN A 136 9.33 -16.17 7.89
C ASN A 136 10.73 -16.00 8.52
N LYS A 137 10.89 -15.01 9.40
CA LYS A 137 12.14 -14.65 10.10
C LYS A 137 13.31 -14.43 9.13
N VAL A 138 13.07 -13.65 8.08
CA VAL A 138 14.04 -13.38 7.02
C VAL A 138 14.00 -11.92 6.60
N HIS A 139 15.16 -11.37 6.24
CA HIS A 139 15.22 -10.08 5.56
C HIS A 139 14.67 -10.21 4.15
N LYS A 140 13.57 -9.53 3.87
CA LYS A 140 12.97 -9.50 2.55
C LYS A 140 13.33 -8.20 1.84
N ARG A 141 13.89 -8.36 0.64
CA ARG A 141 14.04 -7.28 -0.31
C ARG A 141 12.85 -7.29 -1.26
N PHE A 142 12.25 -6.14 -1.49
CA PHE A 142 11.20 -5.97 -2.49
C PHE A 142 11.42 -4.70 -3.30
N LEU A 143 10.87 -4.67 -4.51
CA LEU A 143 10.97 -3.55 -5.43
C LEU A 143 9.63 -2.85 -5.51
N ALA A 144 9.65 -1.52 -5.43
CA ALA A 144 8.47 -0.70 -5.64
C ALA A 144 8.76 0.35 -6.72
N LYS A 145 7.78 0.57 -7.59
CA LYS A 145 7.82 1.61 -8.60
C LYS A 145 7.21 2.88 -8.03
N TYR A 146 7.98 3.96 -8.07
CA TYR A 146 7.54 5.31 -7.73
C TYR A 146 7.44 6.14 -8.99
N VAL A 147 6.41 6.97 -9.06
CA VAL A 147 6.23 7.92 -10.16
C VAL A 147 6.30 9.33 -9.58
N VAL A 148 7.32 10.07 -9.99
CA VAL A 148 7.52 11.47 -9.59
C VAL A 148 6.97 12.35 -10.72
N PRO A 149 5.89 13.10 -10.49
CA PRO A 149 5.30 13.96 -11.51
C PRO A 149 6.29 15.00 -12.04
N GLY A 150 6.17 15.36 -13.32
CA GLY A 150 6.93 16.43 -13.97
C GLY A 150 6.38 17.83 -13.71
N THR A 151 5.55 18.01 -12.67
CA THR A 151 4.93 19.29 -12.35
C THR A 151 5.98 20.32 -11.94
N LYS A 152 5.67 21.62 -12.09
CA LYS A 152 6.62 22.72 -11.79
C LYS A 152 7.28 22.62 -10.41
N ASN A 153 6.57 22.06 -9.42
CA ASN A 153 7.04 21.95 -8.05
C ASN A 153 7.95 20.72 -7.82
N LEU A 154 7.83 19.68 -8.66
CA LEU A 154 8.53 18.41 -8.46
C LEU A 154 9.59 18.12 -9.51
N ILE A 155 9.55 18.76 -10.69
CA ILE A 155 10.50 18.49 -11.78
C ILE A 155 11.97 18.62 -11.36
N LYS A 156 12.30 19.58 -10.48
CA LYS A 156 13.67 19.76 -9.98
C LYS A 156 14.13 18.65 -9.02
N THR A 157 13.19 17.92 -8.41
CA THR A 157 13.52 16.83 -7.50
C THR A 157 13.97 15.57 -8.24
N HIS A 158 13.74 15.47 -9.55
CA HIS A 158 14.20 14.34 -10.38
C HIS A 158 15.71 14.10 -10.27
N LEU A 159 16.49 15.15 -10.00
CA LEU A 159 17.93 15.08 -9.80
C LEU A 159 18.31 14.34 -8.50
N LEU A 160 17.40 14.23 -7.53
CA LEU A 160 17.63 13.53 -6.26
C LEU A 160 17.52 12.00 -6.38
N TYR A 161 16.99 11.49 -7.49
CA TYR A 161 16.76 10.06 -7.67
C TYR A 161 17.92 9.42 -8.45
N GLN A 162 19.14 9.49 -7.95
CA GLN A 162 20.30 8.86 -8.60
C GLN A 162 20.41 7.39 -8.22
N ILE A 163 20.85 6.54 -9.16
CA ILE A 163 21.06 5.10 -8.89
C ILE A 163 22.04 4.94 -7.72
N GLY A 164 21.68 4.09 -6.76
CA GLY A 164 22.42 3.87 -5.52
C GLY A 164 22.14 4.87 -4.41
N GLN A 165 21.39 5.95 -4.67
CA GLN A 165 21.06 6.95 -3.66
C GLN A 165 19.97 6.44 -2.71
N GLU A 166 20.20 6.59 -1.40
CA GLU A 166 19.22 6.32 -0.36
C GLU A 166 18.24 7.49 -0.21
N LEU A 167 16.96 7.17 -0.08
CA LEU A 167 15.86 8.13 -0.06
C LEU A 167 14.79 7.70 0.95
N GLN A 168 14.17 8.71 1.56
CA GLN A 168 12.88 8.57 2.22
C GLN A 168 11.80 9.15 1.32
N LEU A 169 10.78 8.35 1.02
CA LEU A 169 9.73 8.68 0.08
C LEU A 169 8.40 8.78 0.80
N PHE A 170 7.65 9.82 0.45
CA PHE A 170 6.29 10.06 0.92
C PHE A 170 5.40 10.18 -0.31
N GLY A 171 4.31 9.41 -0.34
CA GLY A 171 3.42 9.41 -1.49
C GLY A 171 2.11 8.71 -1.21
N THR A 172 1.36 8.47 -2.28
CA THR A 172 0.10 7.76 -2.25
C THR A 172 0.19 6.53 -3.14
N LEU A 173 -0.40 5.42 -2.69
CA LEU A 173 -0.60 4.26 -3.54
C LEU A 173 -1.64 4.59 -4.61
N VAL A 174 -1.31 4.29 -5.86
CA VAL A 174 -2.17 4.58 -7.02
C VAL A 174 -2.46 3.36 -7.88
N ASP A 175 -1.66 2.28 -7.74
CA ASP A 175 -1.75 1.03 -8.50
C ASP A 175 -0.81 -0.06 -7.90
N PHE A 176 -0.88 -1.31 -8.38
CA PHE A 176 0.01 -2.44 -8.06
C PHE A 176 0.72 -3.07 -9.27
#